data_AF-A0A1H6F9X1-F1
#
_entry.id   AF-A0A1H6F9X1-F1
#
_cell.length_a   1.000
_cell.length_b   1.000
_cell.length_c   1.000
_cell.angle_alpha   90.00
_cell.angle_beta   90.00
_cell.angle_gamma   90.00
#
_symmetry.space_group_name_H-M   'P 1'
#
loop_
_entity.id
_entity.type
_entity.pdbx_description
1 polymer ?
#
loop_
_entity_poly.entity_id
_entity_poly.type
_entity_poly.pdbx_seq_one_letter_code
_entity_poly.pdbx_strand_id
1 'polypeptide(L)'
;MTLKLYNNPAELGAREQTRRRDISLQNKNDKGTQAKDTMMTVTATARKLEVNLFDYIYDKLSKTFKLPSLASMIQQKSQCHFDSS
;
A
#
# COMPACT_ATOMS: atom_id res chain seq x y z
N MET A 1 -19.04 -11.79 24.56
CA MET A 1 -18.22 -11.71 23.34
C MET A 1 -17.93 -10.24 23.06
N THR A 2 -16.87 -9.68 23.66
CA THR A 2 -16.63 -8.23 23.63
C THR A 2 -15.86 -7.88 22.36
N LEU A 3 -16.57 -7.37 21.35
CA LEU A 3 -15.91 -6.70 20.22
C LEU A 3 -15.21 -5.47 20.81
N LYS A 4 -13.88 -5.48 20.87
CA LYS A 4 -13.13 -4.41 21.51
C LYS A 4 -13.39 -3.09 20.76
N LEU A 5 -13.72 -2.04 21.50
CA LEU A 5 -14.12 -0.71 21.02
C LEU A 5 -12.94 0.12 20.46
N TYR A 6 -11.96 -0.52 19.81
CA TYR A 6 -10.85 0.16 19.13
C TYR A 6 -11.05 0.05 17.62
N ASN A 7 -10.66 1.09 16.88
CA ASN A 7 -10.79 1.08 15.43
C ASN A 7 -9.93 -0.02 14.81
N ASN A 8 -10.54 -0.78 13.89
CA ASN A 8 -9.86 -1.79 13.11
C ASN A 8 -8.83 -1.12 12.18
N PRO A 9 -7.56 -1.57 12.13
CA PRO A 9 -6.57 -1.04 11.19
C PRO A 9 -7.02 -1.08 9.71
N ALA A 10 -7.89 -2.02 9.34
CA ALA A 10 -8.50 -2.04 8.00
C ALA A 10 -9.46 -0.86 7.76
N GLU A 11 -10.24 -0.48 8.78
CA GLU A 11 -11.15 0.67 8.71
C GLU A 11 -10.38 1.99 8.65
N LEU A 12 -9.28 2.12 9.42
CA LEU A 12 -8.39 3.28 9.36
C LEU A 12 -7.80 3.49 7.95
N GLY A 13 -7.37 2.41 7.30
CA GLY A 13 -6.87 2.46 5.92
C GLY A 13 -7.93 2.91 4.92
N ALA A 14 -9.15 2.39 5.03
CA ALA A 14 -10.28 2.80 4.18
C ALA A 14 -10.61 4.29 4.39
N ARG A 15 -10.59 4.77 5.64
CA ARG A 15 -10.85 6.17 5.98
C ARG A 15 -9.77 7.12 5.44
N GLU A 16 -8.50 6.72 5.48
CA GLU A 16 -7.40 7.48 4.88
C GLU A 16 -7.57 7.61 3.36
N GLN A 17 -7.99 6.53 2.69
CA GLN A 17 -8.28 6.56 1.27
C GLN A 17 -9.43 7.49 0.92
N THR A 18 -10.56 7.39 1.63
CA THR A 18 -11.73 8.27 1.42
C THR A 18 -11.36 9.74 1.60
N ARG A 19 -10.63 10.07 2.68
CA ARG A 19 -10.17 11.43 2.94
C ARG A 19 -9.24 11.95 1.84
N ARG A 20 -8.33 11.12 1.33
CA ARG A 20 -7.45 11.49 0.20
C ARG A 20 -8.17 11.66 -1.13
N ARG A 21 -9.34 11.04 -1.30
CA ARG A 21 -10.21 11.30 -2.46
C ARG A 21 -10.92 12.63 -2.30
N ASP A 22 -11.46 12.89 -1.11
CA ASP A 22 -12.21 14.10 -0.78
C ASP A 22 -11.36 15.38 -0.92
N ILE A 23 -10.13 15.39 -0.39
CA ILE A 23 -9.22 16.55 -0.50
C ILE A 23 -8.71 16.82 -1.93
N SER A 24 -8.82 15.84 -2.81
CA SER A 24 -8.25 15.92 -4.15
C SER A 24 -9.35 16.39 -5.08
N LEU A 25 -9.40 17.70 -5.33
CA LEU A 25 -10.27 18.32 -6.33
C LEU A 25 -10.05 17.67 -7.71
N GLN A 26 -10.86 16.66 -8.00
CA GLN A 26 -11.12 16.00 -9.28
C GLN A 26 -9.91 15.74 -10.21
N ASN A 27 -9.74 14.47 -10.53
CA ASN A 27 -8.97 14.00 -11.69
C ASN A 27 -9.66 14.43 -13.00
N LYS A 28 -8.91 15.08 -13.89
CA LYS A 28 -9.41 15.55 -15.19
C LYS A 28 -9.62 14.42 -16.21
N ASN A 29 -9.07 13.23 -15.97
CA ASN A 29 -9.16 12.07 -16.86
C ASN A 29 -8.95 10.75 -16.09
N ASP A 30 -9.38 9.64 -16.71
CA ASP A 30 -9.31 8.30 -16.13
C ASP A 30 -7.88 7.84 -15.85
N LYS A 31 -6.93 8.23 -16.71
CA LYS A 31 -5.51 7.93 -16.51
C LYS A 31 -4.97 8.54 -15.21
N GLY A 32 -5.40 9.75 -14.88
CA GLY A 32 -5.06 10.43 -13.63
C GLY A 32 -5.67 9.74 -12.41
N THR A 33 -6.91 9.24 -12.54
CA THR A 33 -7.54 8.37 -11.53
C THR A 33 -6.70 7.14 -11.27
N GLN A 34 -6.37 6.41 -12.33
CA GLN A 34 -5.65 5.15 -12.24
C GLN A 34 -4.24 5.36 -11.68
N ALA A 35 -3.52 6.40 -12.11
CA ALA A 35 -2.20 6.72 -11.59
C ALA A 35 -2.25 7.04 -10.09
N LYS A 36 -3.22 7.85 -9.65
CA LYS A 36 -3.41 8.19 -8.24
C LYS A 36 -3.71 6.95 -7.39
N ASP A 37 -4.68 6.13 -7.82
CA ASP A 37 -5.09 4.93 -7.10
C ASP A 37 -3.95 3.90 -7.02
N THR A 38 -3.18 3.77 -8.10
CA THR A 38 -2.00 2.90 -8.15
C THR A 38 -0.94 3.38 -7.16
N MET A 39 -0.58 4.67 -7.20
CA MET A 39 0.44 5.23 -6.31
C MET A 39 0.03 5.17 -4.84
N MET A 40 -1.24 5.38 -4.54
CA MET A 40 -1.79 5.21 -3.19
C MET A 40 -1.64 3.77 -2.70
N THR A 41 -1.97 2.79 -3.56
CA THR A 41 -1.84 1.37 -3.24
C THR A 41 -0.39 0.99 -3.00
N VAL A 42 0.53 1.39 -3.89
CA VAL A 42 1.98 1.13 -3.75
C VAL A 42 2.51 1.74 -2.45
N THR A 43 2.14 2.98 -2.14
CA THR A 43 2.57 3.68 -0.92
C THR A 43 2.09 2.94 0.33
N ALA A 44 0.81 2.55 0.38
CA ALA A 44 0.25 1.84 1.52
C ALA A 44 0.92 0.47 1.71
N THR A 45 1.14 -0.26 0.63
CA THR A 45 1.79 -1.59 0.67
C THR A 45 3.26 -1.48 1.08
N ALA A 46 4.02 -0.54 0.53
CA ALA A 46 5.41 -0.31 0.92
C ALA A 46 5.52 0.04 2.41
N ARG A 47 4.62 0.88 2.94
CA ARG A 47 4.55 1.19 4.38
C ARG A 47 4.26 -0.05 5.23
N LYS A 48 3.31 -0.90 4.82
CA LYS A 48 2.99 -2.16 5.54
C LYS A 48 4.14 -3.16 5.54
N LEU A 49 4.98 -3.13 4.50
CA LEU A 49 6.16 -3.98 4.36
C LEU A 49 7.42 -3.33 4.93
N GLU A 50 7.34 -2.11 5.48
CA GLU A 50 8.46 -1.33 6.00
C GLU A 50 9.57 -1.07 4.95
N VAL A 51 9.17 -0.94 3.68
CA VAL A 51 10.06 -0.64 2.56
C VAL A 51 10.08 0.87 2.30
N ASN A 52 11.27 1.43 2.09
CA ASN A 52 11.40 2.82 1.66
C ASN A 52 10.79 3.02 0.27
N LEU A 53 9.75 3.86 0.20
CA LEU A 53 9.00 4.13 -1.02
C LEU A 53 9.86 4.79 -2.11
N PHE A 54 10.75 5.71 -1.73
CA PHE A 54 11.57 6.44 -2.70
C PHE A 54 12.57 5.50 -3.37
N ASP A 55 13.25 4.67 -2.58
CA ASP A 55 14.18 3.66 -3.08
C ASP A 55 13.47 2.66 -3.97
N TYR A 56 12.25 2.24 -3.59
CA TYR A 56 11.43 1.33 -4.40
C TYR A 56 11.02 1.94 -5.74
N ILE A 57 10.54 3.18 -5.76
CA ILE A 57 10.17 3.86 -7.00
C ILE A 57 11.41 4.08 -7.87
N TYR A 58 12.51 4.54 -7.28
CA TYR A 58 13.77 4.76 -7.98
C TYR A 58 14.29 3.49 -8.64
N ASP A 59 14.25 2.36 -7.94
CA ASP A 59 14.65 1.06 -8.48
C ASP A 59 13.81 0.62 -9.69
N LYS A 60 12.50 0.87 -9.64
CA LYS A 60 11.57 0.51 -10.73
C LYS A 60 11.69 1.44 -11.93
N LEU A 61 11.91 2.74 -11.70
CA LEU A 61 12.15 3.71 -12.77
C LEU A 61 13.52 3.52 -13.43
N SER A 62 14.55 3.22 -12.63
CA SER A 62 15.91 2.96 -13.11
C SER A 62 16.06 1.59 -13.77
N LYS A 63 15.02 0.74 -13.73
CA LYS A 63 15.00 -0.63 -14.25
C LYS A 63 16.13 -1.51 -13.69
N THR A 64 16.60 -1.19 -12.49
CA THR A 64 17.64 -1.97 -11.80
C THR A 64 17.06 -3.24 -11.19
N PHE A 65 15.77 -3.23 -10.83
CA PHE A 65 15.02 -4.36 -10.28
C PHE A 65 15.73 -5.09 -9.13
N LYS A 66 16.52 -4.37 -8.33
CA LYS A 66 17.27 -4.91 -7.20
C LYS A 66 16.34 -5.22 -6.02
N LEU A 67 15.28 -4.43 -5.86
CA LEU A 67 14.28 -4.67 -4.82
C LEU A 67 13.25 -5.69 -5.31
N PRO A 68 12.91 -6.71 -4.50
CA PRO A 68 11.89 -7.67 -4.85
C PRO A 68 10.54 -6.97 -5.08
N SER A 69 9.64 -7.64 -5.80
CA SER A 69 8.29 -7.10 -5.99
C SER A 69 7.55 -7.02 -4.64
N LEU A 70 6.68 -6.03 -4.47
CA LEU A 70 5.82 -5.97 -3.27
C LEU A 70 4.96 -7.25 -3.13
N ALA A 71 4.55 -7.85 -4.26
CA ALA A 71 3.77 -9.10 -4.27
C ALA A 71 4.55 -10.28 -3.68
N SER A 72 5.81 -10.48 -4.10
CA SER A 72 6.66 -11.55 -3.57
C SER A 72 6.95 -11.36 -2.08
N MET A 73 7.14 -10.12 -1.63
CA MET A 73 7.31 -9.82 -0.20
C MET A 73 6.06 -10.14 0.63
N ILE A 74 4.86 -9.89 0.09
CA ILE A 74 3.60 -10.27 0.74
C ILE A 74 3.52 -11.79 0.90
N GLN A 75 3.83 -12.55 -0.15
CA GLN A 75 3.81 -14.01 -0.11
C GLN A 75 4.79 -14.55 0.94
N GLN A 76 6.02 -14.02 0.98
CA GLN A 76 7.03 -14.41 1.95
C GLN A 76 6.58 -14.14 3.39
N LYS A 77 6.08 -12.93 3.68
CA LYS A 77 5.57 -12.60 5.03
C LYS A 77 4.37 -13.44 5.43
N SER A 78 3.50 -13.78 4.47
CA SER A 78 2.37 -14.68 4.72
C SER A 78 2.86 -16.06 5.16
N GLN A 79 3.83 -16.65 4.46
CA GLN A 79 4.35 -17.98 4.76
C GLN A 79 5.04 -18.03 6.14
N CYS A 80 5.94 -17.07 6.43
CA CYS A 80 6.64 -17.03 7.72
C CYS A 80 5.69 -16.91 8.94
N HIS A 81 4.50 -16.30 8.78
CA HIS A 81 3.53 -16.19 9.87
C HIS A 81 2.86 -17.54 10.20
N PHE A 82 2.59 -18.38 9.20
CA PHE A 82 1.99 -19.69 9.39
C PHE A 82 3.00 -20.70 9.97
N ASP A 83 4.27 -20.60 9.60
CA ASP A 83 5.31 -21.53 10.08
C ASP A 83 5.71 -21.27 11.56
N SER A 84 5.32 -20.12 12.12
CA SER A 84 5.61 -19.72 13.51
C SER A 84 4.44 -19.97 14.48
N SER A 85 3.39 -20.68 14.03
CA SER A 85 2.18 -20.99 14.81
C SER A 85 2.05 -22.47 15.16
#